data_AF-A0A965I755-F1
#
_entry.id   AF-A0A965I755-F1
#
_cell.length_a   1.000
_cell.length_b   1.000
_cell.length_c   1.000
_cell.angle_alpha   90.00
_cell.angle_beta   90.00
_cell.angle_gamma   90.00
#
_symmetry.space_group_name_H-M   'P 1'
#
loop_
_entity.id
_entity.type
_entity.pdbx_description
1 polymer ?
#
loop_
_entity_poly.entity_id
_entity_poly.type
_entity_poly.pdbx_seq_one_letter_code
_entity_poly.pdbx_strand_id
1 'polypeptide(L)'
;MKIYLWGQRNFFGGGVFFASFCDAMKRLNVFGGQVQEVDMKGQDLQVIAGQTAAQDIHVLFFPLREQLSLQGFIVKWGIFEAEVLPAHYIDYLSDSHLIWVPSQWARQVLIAHGIGAEKIDVVPEGVDPNVFHPFTRDMMVKDDVFRFYMFGKKEDRKGFSELLQGFKLAFDNDPSVLLCLKADNFWSDQVR
;
A
#
# COMPACT_ATOMS: atom_id res chain seq x y z
N MET A 1 -16.11 19.06 -9.56
CA MET A 1 -15.68 17.97 -8.66
C MET A 1 -14.22 17.73 -8.90
N LYS A 2 -13.44 17.73 -7.83
CA LYS A 2 -12.04 17.30 -7.78
C LYS A 2 -11.94 16.00 -7.01
N ILE A 3 -10.93 15.21 -7.33
CA ILE A 3 -10.59 13.99 -6.60
C ILE A 3 -9.23 14.21 -5.94
N TYR A 4 -9.24 14.48 -4.65
CA TYR A 4 -8.04 14.72 -3.86
C TYR A 4 -7.46 13.40 -3.36
N LEU A 5 -6.23 13.10 -3.73
CA LEU A 5 -5.46 11.96 -3.25
C LEU A 5 -4.44 12.45 -2.22
N TRP A 6 -4.67 12.14 -0.96
CA TRP A 6 -3.88 12.61 0.16
C TRP A 6 -2.85 11.55 0.53
N GLY A 7 -1.58 11.89 0.36
CA GLY A 7 -0.49 11.00 0.72
C GLY A 7 0.86 11.63 0.55
N GLN A 8 1.87 10.79 0.37
CA GLN A 8 3.23 11.25 0.18
C GLN A 8 3.94 10.33 -0.80
N ARG A 9 4.45 10.89 -1.90
CA ARG A 9 5.36 10.17 -2.79
C ARG A 9 6.70 9.96 -2.07
N ASN A 10 7.11 8.70 -1.90
CA ASN A 10 8.40 8.31 -1.33
C ASN A 10 8.75 6.87 -1.74
N PHE A 11 9.95 6.39 -1.36
CA PHE A 11 10.46 5.06 -1.74
C PHE A 11 10.06 3.93 -0.78
N PHE A 12 9.21 4.19 0.22
CA PHE A 12 8.65 3.15 1.08
C PHE A 12 7.40 2.54 0.44
N GLY A 13 7.03 1.32 0.84
CA GLY A 13 5.93 0.57 0.21
C GLY A 13 4.64 1.38 0.03
N GLY A 14 4.16 2.04 1.09
CA GLY A 14 2.95 2.87 1.01
C GLY A 14 3.10 4.10 0.10
N GLY A 15 4.28 4.73 0.06
CA GLY A 15 4.52 5.89 -0.80
C GLY A 15 4.66 5.53 -2.27
N VAL A 16 5.24 4.37 -2.57
CA VAL A 16 5.27 3.79 -3.93
C VAL A 16 3.85 3.46 -4.37
N PHE A 17 3.06 2.79 -3.52
CA PHE A 17 1.66 2.48 -3.82
C PHE A 17 0.85 3.76 -4.10
N PHE A 18 0.95 4.77 -3.23
CA PHE A 18 0.31 6.07 -3.43
C PHE A 18 0.72 6.70 -4.78
N ALA A 19 2.01 6.76 -5.08
CA ALA A 19 2.53 7.32 -6.32
C ALA A 19 1.96 6.59 -7.55
N SER A 20 2.03 5.26 -7.56
CA SER A 20 1.50 4.42 -8.64
C SER A 20 -0.02 4.57 -8.80
N PHE A 21 -0.75 4.66 -7.69
CA PHE A 21 -2.19 4.88 -7.72
C PHE A 21 -2.55 6.24 -8.32
N CYS A 22 -1.84 7.30 -7.90
CA CYS A 22 -2.01 8.64 -8.48
C CYS A 22 -1.75 8.64 -9.99
N ASP A 23 -0.67 8.01 -10.43
CA ASP A 23 -0.30 7.94 -11.84
C ASP A 23 -1.33 7.13 -12.66
N ALA A 24 -1.84 6.02 -12.10
CA ALA A 24 -2.91 5.25 -12.72
C ALA A 24 -4.21 6.05 -12.85
N MET A 25 -4.63 6.75 -11.78
CA MET A 25 -5.85 7.57 -11.77
C MET A 25 -5.78 8.71 -12.78
N LYS A 26 -4.63 9.39 -12.89
CA LYS A 26 -4.44 10.48 -13.85
C LYS A 26 -4.50 10.03 -15.31
N ARG A 27 -4.21 8.75 -15.60
CA ARG A 27 -4.30 8.17 -16.95
C ARG A 27 -5.73 7.79 -17.34
N LEU A 28 -6.68 7.78 -16.42
CA LEU A 28 -8.07 7.45 -16.73
C LEU A 28 -8.72 8.59 -17.51
N ASN A 29 -9.22 8.31 -18.71
CA ASN A 29 -9.85 9.32 -19.58
C ASN A 29 -11.06 10.04 -18.94
N VAL A 30 -11.78 9.37 -18.05
CA VAL A 30 -13.02 9.89 -17.46
C VAL A 30 -12.75 10.88 -16.33
N PHE A 31 -11.78 10.58 -15.46
CA PHE A 31 -11.57 11.32 -14.20
C PHE A 31 -10.17 11.90 -14.05
N GLY A 32 -9.21 11.54 -14.91
CA GLY A 32 -7.79 11.86 -14.72
C GLY A 32 -7.52 13.36 -14.61
N GLY A 33 -8.22 14.19 -15.38
CA GLY A 33 -8.12 15.66 -15.29
C GLY A 33 -8.68 16.28 -14.01
N GLN A 34 -9.43 15.52 -13.21
CA GLN A 34 -10.01 15.98 -11.93
C GLN A 34 -9.14 15.60 -10.72
N VAL A 35 -8.12 14.75 -10.92
CA VAL A 35 -7.25 14.24 -9.86
C VAL A 35 -6.29 15.32 -9.39
N GLN A 36 -6.27 15.56 -8.08
CA GLN A 36 -5.37 16.48 -7.40
C GLN A 36 -4.59 15.70 -6.34
N GLU A 37 -3.27 15.72 -6.41
CA GLU A 37 -2.44 15.16 -5.35
C GLU A 37 -2.23 16.18 -4.25
N VAL A 38 -2.29 15.73 -3.00
CA VAL A 38 -1.95 16.53 -1.82
C VAL A 38 -0.77 15.87 -1.13
N ASP A 39 0.36 16.57 -1.09
CA ASP A 39 1.57 16.13 -0.38
C ASP A 39 1.44 16.49 1.10
N MET A 40 1.24 15.46 1.92
CA MET A 40 1.04 15.58 3.37
C MET A 40 2.29 16.00 4.16
N LYS A 41 3.47 16.11 3.53
CA LYS A 41 4.71 16.53 4.22
C LYS A 41 5.10 17.97 3.91
N GLY A 42 4.79 18.47 2.72
CA GLY A 42 5.32 19.73 2.20
C GLY A 42 4.33 20.88 2.08
N GLN A 43 3.05 20.65 2.37
CA GLN A 43 1.97 21.62 2.14
C GLN A 43 1.23 21.97 3.44
N ASP A 44 0.67 23.17 3.47
CA ASP A 44 -0.30 23.57 4.50
C ASP A 44 -1.64 22.93 4.19
N LEU A 45 -1.97 21.87 4.94
CA LEU A 45 -3.17 21.07 4.69
C LEU A 45 -4.46 21.81 5.08
N GLN A 46 -4.39 22.76 6.02
CA GLN A 46 -5.54 23.58 6.42
C GLN A 46 -5.95 24.52 5.28
N VAL A 47 -4.98 25.12 4.59
CA VAL A 47 -5.24 25.96 3.41
C VAL A 47 -5.90 25.15 2.30
N ILE A 48 -5.42 23.92 2.05
CA ILE A 48 -6.01 23.05 1.03
C ILE A 48 -7.42 22.62 1.44
N ALA A 49 -7.60 22.18 2.69
CA ALA A 49 -8.90 21.79 3.25
C ALA A 49 -9.95 22.91 3.12
N GLY A 50 -9.56 24.16 3.38
CA GLY A 50 -10.41 25.33 3.24
C GLY A 50 -10.86 25.65 1.81
N GLN A 51 -10.26 25.02 0.79
CA GLN A 51 -10.61 25.20 -0.62
C GLN A 51 -11.46 24.04 -1.18
N THR A 52 -11.75 23.03 -0.36
CA THR A 52 -12.55 21.85 -0.74
C THR A 52 -14.03 22.18 -0.80
N ALA A 53 -14.79 21.48 -1.65
CA ALA A 53 -16.22 21.71 -1.83
C ALA A 53 -17.04 20.41 -1.64
N ALA A 54 -18.33 20.54 -1.32
CA ALA A 54 -19.20 19.39 -1.03
C ALA A 54 -19.29 18.35 -2.16
N GLN A 55 -19.03 18.73 -3.41
CA GLN A 55 -19.02 17.79 -4.55
C GLN A 55 -17.69 17.04 -4.71
N ASP A 56 -16.66 17.33 -3.92
CA ASP A 56 -15.32 16.75 -4.09
C ASP A 56 -15.22 15.39 -3.39
N ILE A 57 -14.22 14.61 -3.82
CA ILE A 57 -13.92 13.28 -3.27
C ILE A 57 -12.50 13.31 -2.70
N HIS A 58 -12.31 12.73 -1.52
CA HIS A 58 -11.04 12.65 -0.81
C HIS A 58 -10.68 11.18 -0.62
N VAL A 59 -9.48 10.77 -1.04
CA VAL A 59 -8.92 9.45 -0.73
C VAL A 59 -7.68 9.63 0.10
N LEU A 60 -7.71 9.18 1.35
CA LEU A 60 -6.61 9.33 2.30
C LEU A 60 -5.85 8.01 2.42
N PHE A 61 -4.58 8.02 2.00
CA PHE A 61 -3.71 6.85 2.06
C PHE A 61 -2.98 6.73 3.41
N PHE A 62 -2.97 7.79 4.22
CA PHE A 62 -2.34 7.77 5.54
C PHE A 62 -3.18 8.54 6.55
N PRO A 63 -3.13 8.15 7.84
CA PRO A 63 -3.69 8.95 8.92
C PRO A 63 -3.14 10.38 8.90
N LEU A 64 -4.04 11.35 9.01
CA LEU A 64 -3.66 12.75 9.19
C LEU A 64 -3.05 12.92 10.58
N ARG A 65 -2.00 13.74 10.68
CA ARG A 65 -1.40 14.10 11.98
C ARG A 65 -2.17 15.18 12.72
N GLU A 66 -3.02 15.89 12.00
CA GLU A 66 -3.84 16.99 12.48
C GLU A 66 -5.29 16.78 12.03
N GLN A 67 -6.23 17.35 12.77
CA GLN A 67 -7.63 17.29 12.41
C GLN A 67 -7.91 18.30 11.28
N LEU A 68 -8.44 17.80 10.16
CA LEU A 68 -8.85 18.60 9.01
C LEU A 68 -10.36 18.53 8.84
N SER A 69 -10.98 19.68 8.60
CA SER A 69 -12.38 19.75 8.18
C SER A 69 -12.45 19.73 6.65
N LEU A 70 -12.65 18.55 6.08
CA LEU A 70 -12.80 18.37 4.63
C LEU A 70 -14.28 18.43 4.23
N GLN A 71 -14.60 19.18 3.17
CA GLN A 71 -15.92 19.13 2.56
C GLN A 71 -15.93 18.09 1.44
N GLY A 72 -16.97 17.25 1.39
CA GLY A 72 -17.16 16.26 0.34
C GLY A 72 -17.10 14.82 0.84
N PHE A 73 -17.02 13.89 -0.09
CA PHE A 73 -17.03 12.45 0.19
C PHE A 73 -15.63 11.98 0.59
N ILE A 74 -15.52 11.28 1.72
CA ILE A 74 -14.23 10.90 2.32
C ILE A 74 -14.07 9.39 2.29
N VAL A 75 -13.01 8.94 1.64
CA VAL A 75 -12.54 7.56 1.58
C VAL A 75 -11.24 7.43 2.36
N LYS A 76 -11.16 6.47 3.29
CA LYS A 76 -9.92 6.16 4.02
C LYS A 76 -9.38 4.80 3.62
N TRP A 77 -8.09 4.71 3.36
CA TRP A 77 -7.41 3.46 3.06
C TRP A 77 -7.02 2.74 4.36
N GLY A 78 -7.71 1.65 4.67
CA GLY A 78 -7.58 0.90 5.92
C GLY A 78 -6.59 -0.26 5.79
N ILE A 79 -5.30 0.02 5.93
CA ILE A 79 -4.22 -1.00 5.90
C ILE A 79 -3.72 -1.32 7.30
N PHE A 80 -3.74 -2.61 7.62
CA PHE A 80 -3.25 -3.15 8.89
C PHE A 80 -2.93 -4.64 8.74
N GLU A 81 -2.10 -5.15 9.65
CA GLU A 81 -1.61 -6.54 9.66
C GLU A 81 -1.99 -7.27 10.97
N ALA A 82 -2.99 -6.78 11.71
CA ALA A 82 -3.43 -7.34 12.99
C ALA A 82 -4.96 -7.38 13.13
N GLU A 83 -5.47 -8.32 13.95
CA GLU A 83 -6.89 -8.44 14.26
C GLU A 83 -7.34 -7.47 15.36
N VAL A 84 -6.43 -7.13 16.29
CA VAL A 84 -6.68 -6.17 17.36
C VAL A 84 -6.10 -4.82 16.95
N LEU A 85 -6.98 -3.90 16.61
CA LEU A 85 -6.61 -2.56 16.16
C LEU A 85 -6.70 -1.56 17.32
N PRO A 86 -5.79 -0.59 17.39
CA PRO A 86 -5.89 0.48 18.39
C PRO A 86 -7.17 1.29 18.22
N ALA A 87 -7.81 1.67 19.34
CA ALA A 87 -9.06 2.44 19.31
C ALA A 87 -8.97 3.71 18.46
N HIS A 88 -7.88 4.47 18.59
CA HIS A 88 -7.67 5.69 17.79
C HIS A 88 -7.63 5.44 16.28
N TYR A 89 -7.22 4.25 15.84
CA TYR A 89 -7.20 3.89 14.43
C TYR A 89 -8.61 3.52 13.94
N ILE A 90 -9.40 2.84 14.78
CA ILE A 90 -10.82 2.60 14.52
C ILE A 90 -11.59 3.91 14.45
N ASP A 91 -11.34 4.85 15.36
CA ASP A 91 -11.94 6.18 15.36
C ASP A 91 -11.59 6.94 14.08
N TYR A 92 -10.31 6.92 13.69
CA TYR A 92 -9.85 7.49 12.44
C TYR A 92 -10.59 6.88 11.24
N LEU A 93 -10.68 5.56 11.11
CA LEU A 93 -11.36 4.94 9.97
C LEU A 93 -12.86 5.22 9.97
N SER A 94 -13.49 5.20 11.14
CA SER A 94 -14.93 5.41 11.33
C SER A 94 -15.38 6.81 10.93
N ASP A 95 -14.51 7.81 11.09
CA ASP A 95 -14.67 9.19 10.61
C ASP A 95 -14.45 9.31 9.09
N SER A 96 -15.19 8.52 8.31
CA SER A 96 -15.19 8.59 6.85
C SER A 96 -16.56 8.19 6.30
N HIS A 97 -16.77 8.41 5.01
CA HIS A 97 -17.96 7.92 4.32
C HIS A 97 -17.75 6.47 3.84
N LEU A 98 -16.53 6.13 3.42
CA LEU A 98 -16.16 4.82 2.92
C LEU A 98 -14.74 4.45 3.36
N ILE A 99 -14.50 3.16 3.57
CA ILE A 99 -13.21 2.60 3.90
C ILE A 99 -12.86 1.58 2.83
N TRP A 100 -11.67 1.70 2.26
CA TRP A 100 -11.12 0.71 1.34
C TRP A 100 -10.13 -0.18 2.07
N VAL A 101 -10.37 -1.48 1.99
CA VAL A 101 -9.48 -2.51 2.54
C VAL A 101 -9.03 -3.47 1.45
N PRO A 102 -7.83 -4.07 1.54
CA PRO A 102 -7.27 -4.86 0.45
C PRO A 102 -7.84 -6.28 0.36
N SER A 103 -8.56 -6.75 1.39
CA SER A 103 -9.00 -8.14 1.48
C SER A 103 -10.29 -8.32 2.27
N GLN A 104 -10.94 -9.48 2.07
CA GLN A 104 -12.09 -9.89 2.87
C GLN A 104 -11.74 -10.10 4.34
N TRP A 105 -10.51 -10.53 4.65
CA TRP A 105 -10.03 -10.64 6.02
C TRP A 105 -10.03 -9.26 6.71
N ALA A 106 -9.44 -8.25 6.09
CA ALA A 106 -9.42 -6.90 6.64
C ALA A 106 -10.85 -6.34 6.82
N ARG A 107 -11.74 -6.61 5.87
CA ARG A 107 -13.17 -6.25 6.01
C ARG A 107 -13.81 -6.89 7.24
N GLN A 108 -13.56 -8.18 7.48
CA GLN A 108 -14.10 -8.90 8.64
C GLN A 108 -13.53 -8.37 9.96
N VAL A 109 -12.23 -8.03 10.00
CA VAL A 109 -11.62 -7.38 11.17
C VAL A 109 -12.36 -6.08 11.49
N LEU A 110 -12.55 -5.18 10.52
CA LEU A 110 -13.24 -3.91 10.78
C LEU A 110 -14.70 -4.09 11.24
N ILE A 111 -15.42 -5.07 10.68
CA ILE A 111 -16.78 -5.40 11.13
C ILE A 111 -16.76 -5.91 12.58
N ALA A 112 -15.79 -6.74 12.96
CA ALA A 112 -15.63 -7.20 14.33
C ALA A 112 -15.31 -6.07 15.32
N HIS A 113 -14.70 -4.98 14.85
CA HIS A 113 -14.51 -3.73 15.60
C HIS A 113 -15.74 -2.81 15.59
N GLY A 114 -16.87 -3.25 15.02
CA GLY A 114 -18.14 -2.53 15.05
C GLY A 114 -18.33 -1.51 13.92
N ILE A 115 -17.44 -1.47 12.92
CA ILE A 115 -17.64 -0.63 11.73
C ILE A 115 -18.72 -1.25 10.85
N GLY A 116 -19.71 -0.44 10.45
CA GLY A 116 -20.78 -0.84 9.54
C GLY A 116 -20.25 -1.43 8.24
N ALA A 117 -20.77 -2.60 7.86
CA ALA A 117 -20.32 -3.37 6.71
C ALA A 117 -20.54 -2.65 5.37
N GLU A 118 -21.49 -1.73 5.33
CA GLU A 118 -21.84 -0.82 4.22
C GLU A 118 -20.82 0.29 4.01
N LYS A 119 -19.98 0.59 5.03
CA LYS A 119 -18.89 1.56 4.92
C LYS A 119 -17.59 0.94 4.44
N ILE A 120 -17.55 -0.36 4.15
CA ILE A 120 -16.29 -1.08 3.86
C ILE A 120 -16.37 -1.80 2.52
N ASP A 121 -15.58 -1.30 1.57
CA ASP A 121 -15.37 -1.94 0.27
C ASP A 121 -14.02 -2.65 0.23
N VAL A 122 -14.02 -3.85 -0.35
CA VAL A 122 -12.78 -4.58 -0.64
C VAL A 122 -12.23 -4.11 -1.98
N VAL A 123 -11.13 -3.38 -1.92
CA VAL A 123 -10.40 -2.86 -3.08
C VAL A 123 -8.97 -3.42 -3.01
N PRO A 124 -8.68 -4.52 -3.74
CA PRO A 124 -7.34 -5.10 -3.77
C PRO A 124 -6.29 -4.12 -4.27
N GLU A 125 -5.07 -4.24 -3.77
CA GLU A 125 -3.93 -3.45 -4.26
C GLU A 125 -3.58 -3.85 -5.71
N GLY A 126 -3.27 -2.84 -6.53
CA GLY A 126 -2.90 -3.05 -7.92
C GLY A 126 -1.41 -3.33 -8.12
N VAL A 127 -1.09 -3.94 -9.26
CA VAL A 127 0.28 -4.07 -9.77
C VAL A 127 0.38 -3.34 -11.12
N ASP A 128 1.55 -2.82 -11.47
CA ASP A 128 1.75 -2.26 -12.82
C ASP A 128 1.90 -3.41 -13.84
N PRO A 129 0.92 -3.62 -14.74
CA PRO A 129 0.97 -4.72 -15.69
C PRO A 129 2.03 -4.51 -16.79
N ASN A 130 2.58 -3.31 -16.96
CA ASN A 130 3.69 -3.07 -17.90
C ASN A 130 5.04 -3.52 -17.32
N VAL A 131 5.12 -3.69 -16.00
CA VAL A 131 6.32 -4.21 -15.31
C VAL A 131 6.12 -5.67 -14.92
N PHE A 132 4.96 -5.97 -14.32
CA PHE A 132 4.64 -7.29 -13.80
C PHE A 132 3.77 -8.06 -14.79
N HIS A 133 4.40 -8.57 -15.84
CA HIS A 133 3.77 -9.46 -16.80
C HIS A 133 4.69 -10.63 -17.19
N PRO A 134 4.13 -11.72 -17.72
CA PRO A 134 4.93 -12.89 -18.09
C PRO A 134 5.66 -12.75 -19.45
N PHE A 135 5.28 -11.77 -20.28
CA PHE A 135 5.64 -11.73 -21.71
C PHE A 135 7.08 -11.26 -22.04
N THR A 136 7.82 -10.70 -21.08
CA THR A 136 9.18 -10.15 -21.29
C THR A 136 10.23 -10.74 -20.35
N ARG A 137 9.90 -11.85 -19.66
CA ARG A 137 10.86 -12.49 -18.77
C ARG A 137 11.84 -13.33 -19.58
N ASP A 138 13.13 -13.05 -19.42
CA ASP A 138 14.16 -14.04 -19.74
C ASP A 138 13.76 -15.35 -19.06
N MET A 139 13.82 -16.45 -19.81
CA MET A 139 13.48 -17.74 -19.22
C MET A 139 14.41 -17.97 -18.03
N MET A 140 13.83 -18.44 -16.91
CA MET A 140 14.61 -18.82 -15.73
C MET A 140 15.81 -19.66 -16.17
N VAL A 141 16.95 -19.49 -15.48
CA VAL A 141 18.13 -20.33 -15.69
C VAL A 141 17.67 -21.78 -15.74
N LYS A 142 17.87 -22.42 -16.90
CA LYS A 142 17.51 -23.82 -17.09
C LYS A 142 18.59 -24.68 -16.45
N ASP A 143 18.50 -24.83 -15.14
CA ASP A 143 19.25 -25.82 -14.38
C ASP A 143 18.28 -26.59 -13.48
N ASP A 144 18.80 -27.65 -12.87
CA ASP A 144 18.03 -28.53 -11.97
C ASP A 144 18.01 -27.98 -10.53
N VAL A 145 18.19 -26.67 -10.34
CA VAL A 145 18.25 -26.03 -9.01
C VAL A 145 16.89 -25.46 -8.61
N PHE A 146 16.32 -25.95 -7.51
CA PHE A 146 15.12 -25.38 -6.91
C PHE A 146 15.45 -24.10 -6.13
N ARG A 147 14.78 -22.99 -6.45
CA ARG A 147 15.09 -21.68 -5.87
C ARG A 147 13.99 -21.19 -4.94
N PHE A 148 14.35 -20.92 -3.69
CA PHE A 148 13.54 -20.17 -2.74
C PHE A 148 13.88 -18.69 -2.84
N TYR A 149 12.88 -17.81 -2.76
CA TYR A 149 13.09 -16.37 -2.76
C TYR A 149 12.52 -15.74 -1.49
N MET A 150 13.32 -14.93 -0.82
CA MET A 150 12.90 -14.06 0.27
C MET A 150 13.08 -12.61 -0.14
N PHE A 151 11.97 -11.88 -0.17
CA PHE A 151 11.91 -10.46 -0.49
C PHE A 151 11.44 -9.68 0.72
N GLY A 152 12.25 -8.76 1.22
CA GLY A 152 11.85 -7.88 2.30
C GLY A 152 13.01 -7.09 2.85
N LYS A 153 12.72 -5.96 3.49
CA LYS A 153 13.73 -5.25 4.26
C LYS A 153 14.21 -6.15 5.41
N LYS A 154 15.53 -6.21 5.62
CA LYS A 154 16.13 -6.94 6.75
C LYS A 154 15.71 -6.34 8.09
N GLU A 155 14.66 -6.91 8.66
CA GLU A 155 14.10 -6.55 9.97
C GLU A 155 13.71 -7.85 10.68
N ASP A 156 13.85 -7.89 12.00
CA ASP A 156 13.60 -9.10 12.79
C ASP A 156 12.17 -9.64 12.57
N ARG A 157 11.18 -8.74 12.51
CA ARG A 157 9.78 -9.08 12.22
C ARG A 157 9.53 -9.71 10.85
N LYS A 158 10.53 -9.70 9.95
CA LYS A 158 10.47 -10.35 8.63
C LYS A 158 11.04 -11.77 8.65
N GLY A 159 11.50 -12.26 9.81
CA GLY A 159 11.82 -13.69 10.02
C GLY A 159 13.08 -14.16 9.31
N PHE A 160 14.05 -13.26 9.03
CA PHE A 160 15.28 -13.64 8.32
C PHE A 160 16.10 -14.68 9.10
N SER A 161 16.15 -14.57 10.42
CA SER A 161 16.91 -15.50 11.27
C SER A 161 16.30 -16.90 11.25
N GLU A 162 14.99 -16.98 11.42
CA GLU A 162 14.19 -18.20 11.39
C GLU A 162 14.27 -18.86 10.01
N LEU A 163 14.18 -18.07 8.94
CA LEU A 163 14.34 -18.54 7.56
C LEU A 163 15.73 -19.17 7.35
N LEU A 164 16.80 -18.47 7.72
CA LEU A 164 18.18 -18.95 7.54
C LEU A 164 18.44 -20.22 8.34
N GLN A 165 17.98 -20.26 9.59
CA GLN A 165 18.11 -21.45 10.44
C GLN A 165 17.31 -22.62 9.87
N GLY A 166 16.04 -22.39 9.50
CA GLY A 166 15.17 -23.40 8.91
C GLY A 166 15.72 -23.94 7.59
N PHE A 167 16.21 -23.06 6.71
CA PHE A 167 16.81 -23.45 5.43
C PHE A 167 18.05 -24.32 5.63
N LYS A 168 18.95 -23.91 6.54
CA LYS A 168 20.13 -24.71 6.89
C LYS A 168 19.76 -26.08 7.45
N LEU A 169 18.76 -26.15 8.33
CA LEU A 169 18.31 -27.42 8.91
C LEU A 169 17.68 -28.35 7.87
N ALA A 170 16.92 -27.80 6.92
CA ALA A 170 16.21 -28.58 5.92
C ALA A 170 17.11 -29.08 4.78
N PHE A 171 18.11 -28.28 4.38
CA PHE A 171 18.87 -28.52 3.14
C PHE A 171 20.39 -28.54 3.31
N ASP A 172 20.92 -28.03 4.43
CA ASP A 172 22.36 -27.92 4.71
C ASP A 172 23.20 -27.45 3.49
N ASN A 173 24.03 -28.32 2.92
CA ASN A 173 24.90 -28.02 1.77
C ASN A 173 24.40 -28.67 0.46
N ASP A 174 23.11 -28.98 0.34
CA ASP A 174 22.53 -29.55 -0.88
C ASP A 174 22.68 -28.59 -2.08
N PRO A 175 23.45 -28.95 -3.12
CA PRO A 175 23.70 -28.08 -4.27
C PRO A 175 22.49 -27.99 -5.22
N SER A 176 21.45 -28.80 -5.04
CA SER A 176 20.23 -28.78 -5.85
C SER A 176 19.21 -27.73 -5.39
N VAL A 177 19.48 -27.01 -4.31
CA VAL A 177 18.62 -25.93 -3.82
C VAL A 177 19.38 -24.63 -3.60
N LEU A 178 18.69 -23.50 -3.74
CA LEU A 178 19.27 -22.17 -3.54
C LEU A 178 18.28 -21.26 -2.81
N LEU A 179 18.76 -20.55 -1.79
CA LEU A 179 18.04 -19.47 -1.14
C LEU A 179 18.53 -18.12 -1.66
N CYS A 180 17.69 -17.45 -2.44
CA CYS A 180 17.91 -16.09 -2.92
C CYS A 180 17.32 -15.07 -1.96
N LEU A 181 18.16 -14.20 -1.40
CA LEU A 181 17.74 -13.15 -0.47
C LEU A 181 17.82 -11.77 -1.15
N LYS A 182 16.68 -11.08 -1.26
CA LYS A 182 16.64 -9.63 -1.50
C LYS A 182 16.27 -8.95 -0.18
N ALA A 183 17.30 -8.68 0.61
CA ALA A 183 17.20 -8.15 1.97
C ALA A 183 17.21 -6.61 2.07
N ASP A 184 17.50 -5.93 0.95
CA ASP A 184 17.55 -4.47 0.85
C ASP A 184 16.49 -3.93 -0.12
N ASN A 185 15.98 -2.75 0.21
CA ASN A 185 15.06 -2.01 -0.64
C ASN A 185 15.82 -0.89 -1.39
N PHE A 186 16.72 -1.26 -2.30
CA PHE A 186 17.26 -0.28 -3.25
C PHE A 186 16.30 -0.18 -4.44
N TRP A 187 15.27 0.65 -4.31
CA TRP A 187 14.68 1.30 -5.48
C TRP A 187 15.14 2.76 -5.45
N SER A 188 16.44 2.95 -5.67
CA SER A 188 16.95 4.27 -6.02
C SER A 188 17.08 4.31 -7.53
N ASP A 189 16.37 5.23 -8.18
CA ASP A 189 16.76 5.76 -9.50
C ASP A 189 18.07 6.56 -9.41
N GLN A 190 19.05 6.08 -8.63
CA GLN A 190 20.43 6.51 -8.73
C GLN A 190 21.15 5.52 -9.64
N VAL A 191 20.80 5.59 -10.91
CA VAL A 191 21.78 5.40 -11.98
C VAL A 191 22.91 6.39 -11.68
N ARG A 192 24.10 5.87 -11.40
CA ARG A 192 25.34 6.64 -11.51
C ARG A 192 25.66 6.87 -12.97
#